data_AF-A0A9D7DES6-F1
#
_entry.id   AF-A0A9D7DES6-F1
#
_cell.length_a   1.000
_cell.length_b   1.000
_cell.length_c   1.000
_cell.angle_alpha   90.00
_cell.angle_beta   90.00
_cell.angle_gamma   90.00
#
_symmetry.space_group_name_H-M   'P 1'
#
loop_
_entity.id
_entity.type
_entity.pdbx_description
1 polymer ?
#
loop_
_entity_poly.entity_id
_entity_poly.type
_entity_poly.pdbx_seq_one_letter_code
_entity_poly.pdbx_strand_id
1 'polypeptide(L)' 'MKNADPEIELYYGSLPGDRRDALLAIRKLIRRTWPTTSEDMAYGMPTFHLDGLPLFRSRARSTSWRST' A
#
# COMPACT_ATOMS: atom_id res chain seq x y z
N MET A 1 -1.35 -19.87 -1.80
CA MET A 1 -1.54 -18.44 -1.47
C MET A 1 -0.35 -18.03 -0.62
N LYS A 2 0.60 -17.23 -1.15
CA LYS A 2 1.70 -16.71 -0.33
C LYS A 2 1.07 -15.70 0.65
N ASN A 3 1.10 -16.05 1.94
CA ASN A 3 0.55 -15.24 3.02
C ASN A 3 1.11 -13.83 2.90
N ALA A 4 0.23 -12.83 2.91
CA ALA A 4 0.66 -11.45 3.00
C ALA A 4 1.53 -11.29 4.26
N ASP A 5 2.60 -10.52 4.15
CA ASP A 5 3.51 -10.27 5.27
C ASP A 5 2.70 -9.66 6.45
N PRO A 6 2.77 -10.22 7.67
CA PRO A 6 1.99 -9.72 8.81
C PRO A 6 2.16 -8.21 9.05
N GLU A 7 3.32 -7.64 8.73
CA GLU A 7 3.55 -6.20 8.83
C GLU A 7 2.71 -5.37 7.84
N ILE A 8 2.48 -5.88 6.64
CA ILE A 8 1.64 -5.22 5.63
C ILE A 8 0.19 -5.18 6.12
N GLU A 9 -0.31 -6.30 6.65
CA GLU A 9 -1.68 -6.36 7.18
C GLU A 9 -1.86 -5.45 8.41
N LEU A 10 -0.83 -5.33 9.26
CA LEU A 10 -0.81 -4.36 10.35
C LEU A 10 -0.85 -2.92 9.84
N TYR A 11 -0.09 -2.59 8.79
CA TYR A 11 -0.13 -1.27 8.16
C TYR A 11 -1.54 -0.91 7.69
N TYR A 12 -2.19 -1.79 6.93
CA TYR A 12 -3.57 -1.57 6.48
C TYR A 12 -4.58 -1.50 7.63
N GLY A 13 -4.39 -2.30 8.68
CA GLY A 13 -5.22 -2.28 9.87
C GLY A 13 -5.09 -0.98 10.69
N SER A 14 -3.93 -0.31 10.63
CA SER A 14 -3.68 0.96 11.33
C SER A 14 -4.33 2.18 10.66
N LEU A 15 -4.80 2.04 9.41
CA LEU A 15 -5.33 3.16 8.65
C LEU A 15 -6.81 3.44 8.95
N PRO A 16 -7.24 4.72 8.90
CA PRO A 16 -8.66 5.06 8.88
C PRO A 16 -9.39 4.35 7.74
N GLY A 17 -10.64 3.95 7.97
CA GLY A 17 -11.43 3.12 7.04
C GLY A 17 -11.39 3.60 5.59
N ASP A 18 -11.65 4.89 5.37
CA ASP A 18 -11.71 5.50 4.04
C ASP A 18 -10.37 5.37 3.29
N ARG A 19 -9.25 5.51 4.00
CA ARG A 19 -7.90 5.40 3.44
C ARG A 19 -7.51 3.95 3.19
N ARG A 20 -7.88 3.07 4.12
CA ARG A 20 -7.67 1.63 3.99
C ARG A 20 -8.39 1.12 2.74
N ASP A 21 -9.65 1.48 2.55
CA ASP A 21 -10.47 1.01 1.46
C ASP A 21 -9.93 1.49 0.10
N ALA A 22 -9.51 2.75 0.01
CA ALA A 22 -8.87 3.30 -1.18
C ALA A 22 -7.55 2.56 -1.52
N LEU A 23 -6.68 2.32 -0.53
CA LEU A 23 -5.41 1.63 -0.77
C LEU A 23 -5.59 0.13 -1.04
N LEU A 24 -6.60 -0.53 -0.45
CA LEU A 24 -6.96 -1.91 -0.77
C LEU A 24 -7.49 -2.03 -2.22
N ALA A 25 -8.22 -1.04 -2.71
CA ALA A 25 -8.63 -1.01 -4.11
C ALA A 25 -7.42 -0.91 -5.05
N ILE A 26 -6.45 -0.05 -4.72
CA ILE A 26 -5.18 0.06 -5.47
C ILE A 26 -4.41 -1.26 -5.41
N ARG A 27 -4.28 -1.88 -4.24
CA ARG A 27 -3.63 -3.18 -4.06
C ARG A 27 -4.27 -4.27 -4.94
N LYS A 28 -5.59 -4.32 -4.99
CA LYS A 28 -6.32 -5.25 -5.88
C LYS A 28 -6.03 -4.97 -7.35
N LEU A 29 -5.99 -3.70 -7.76
CA LEU A 29 -5.69 -3.31 -9.13
C LEU A 29 -4.27 -3.72 -9.53
N ILE A 30 -3.27 -3.42 -8.70
CA ILE A 30 -1.86 -3.76 -8.95
C ILE A 30 -1.69 -5.27 -9.09
N ARG A 31 -2.26 -6.06 -8.16
CA ARG A 31 -2.16 -7.53 -8.21
C ARG A 31 -2.89 -8.15 -9.40
N ARG A 32 -3.96 -7.52 -9.88
CA ARG A 32 -4.68 -7.95 -11.08
C ARG A 32 -3.87 -7.67 -12.35
N THR A 33 -3.25 -6.49 -12.43
CA THR A 33 -2.46 -6.07 -13.60
C THR A 33 -1.10 -6.78 -13.65
N TRP A 34 -0.46 -6.96 -12.50
CA TRP A 34 0.86 -7.58 -12.38
C TRP A 34 0.87 -8.69 -11.32
N PRO A 35 0.43 -9.91 -11.67
CA PRO A 35 0.29 -11.01 -10.71
C PRO A 35 1.62 -11.50 -10.12
N THR A 36 2.75 -11.17 -10.75
CA THR A 36 4.11 -11.50 -10.31
C THR A 36 4.76 -10.45 -9.40
N THR A 37 4.06 -9.36 -9.09
CA THR A 37 4.59 -8.33 -8.17
C THR A 37 4.81 -8.87 -6.77
N SER A 38 5.95 -8.51 -6.17
CA SER A 38 6.23 -8.71 -4.75
C SER A 38 5.86 -7.45 -3.98
N GLU A 39 5.19 -7.62 -2.85
CA GLU A 39 4.84 -6.53 -1.93
C GLU A 39 5.78 -6.62 -0.73
N ASP A 40 6.44 -5.51 -0.38
CA ASP A 40 7.41 -5.42 0.72
C ASP A 40 7.25 -4.09 1.48
N MET A 41 7.80 -3.99 2.68
CA MET A 41 7.76 -2.80 3.51
C MET A 41 9.03 -1.95 3.32
N ALA A 42 8.88 -0.75 2.77
CA ALA A 42 9.98 0.20 2.62
C ALA A 42 9.62 1.54 3.26
N TYR A 43 10.46 2.04 4.17
CA TYR A 43 10.26 3.31 4.90
C TYR A 43 8.89 3.41 5.59
N GLY A 44 8.41 2.29 6.14
CA GLY A 44 7.11 2.22 6.82
C GLY A 44 5.90 2.26 5.89
N MET A 45 6.07 1.93 4.60
CA MET A 45 4.98 1.89 3.62
C MET A 45 5.07 0.63 2.74
N PRO A 46 3.93 -0.02 2.43
CA PRO A 46 3.90 -1.11 1.48
C PRO A 46 4.30 -0.61 0.09
N THR A 47 5.29 -1.27 -0.50
CA THR A 47 5.90 -0.95 -1.79
C THR A 47 5.83 -2.17 -2.69
N PHE A 48 5.37 -1.97 -3.93
CA PHE A 48 5.28 -3.03 -4.92
C PHE A 48 6.53 -3.04 -5.82
N HIS A 49 7.13 -4.21 -5.93
CA HIS A 49 8.28 -4.49 -6.79
C HIS A 49 7.84 -5.39 -7.94
N LEU A 50 8.19 -5.03 -9.17
CA LEU A 50 8.08 -5.88 -10.35
C LEU A 50 9.49 -6.10 -10.89
N ASP A 51 9.91 -7.36 -10.97
CA ASP A 51 11.24 -7.75 -11.48
C ASP A 51 12.41 -6.99 -10.82
N GLY A 52 12.29 -6.71 -9.51
CA GLY A 52 13.31 -6.00 -8.74
C GLY A 52 13.29 -4.47 -8.90
N LEU A 53 12.38 -3.91 -9.69
CA LEU A 53 12.19 -2.46 -9.84
C LEU A 53 10.98 -1.98 -9.02
N PRO A 54 11.12 -0.91 -8.22
CA PRO A 54 9.99 -0.35 -7.47
C PRO A 54 9.01 0.33 -8.44
N LEU A 55 7.78 -0.19 -8.52
CA LEU A 55 6.76 0.32 -9.45
C LEU A 55 6.05 1.56 -8.92
N PHE A 56 5.76 1.60 -7.63
CA PHE A 56 4.89 2.62 -7.06
C PHE A 56 5.13 2.81 -5.56
N ARG A 57 5.31 4.07 -5.17
CA ARG A 57 5.32 4.50 -3.76
C ARG A 57 4.19 5.49 -3.54
N SER A 58 3.26 5.16 -2.65
CA SER A 58 2.26 6.12 -2.17
C SER A 58 2.67 6.65 -0.80
N ARG A 59 2.74 7.98 -0.63
CA ARG A 59 2.94 8.63 0.67
C ARG A 59 1.63 9.28 1.08
N ALA A 60 1.02 8.80 2.16
CA ALA A 60 -0.11 9.50 2.77
C ALA A 60 0.38 10.87 3.29
N ARG A 61 -0.11 11.95 2.69
CA ARG A 61 0.14 13.33 3.15
C ARG A 61 -1.01 13.75 4.05
N SER A 62 -0.70 14.03 5.31
CA SER A 62 -1.64 14.70 6.20
C SER A 62 -1.69 16.19 5.81
N THR A 63 -2.73 16.60 5.07
CA THR A 63 -2.99 18.01 4.80
C THR A 63 -3.98 18.50 5.85
N SER A 64 -3.50 19.09 6.95
CA SER A 64 -4.36 19.84 7.86
C SER A 64 -4.65 21.20 7.23
N TRP A 65 -5.83 21.37 6.64
CA TRP A 65 -6.29 22.66 6.14
C TRP A 65 -6.77 23.48 7.35
N ARG A 66 -6.04 24.55 7.69
CA ARG A 66 -6.50 25.56 8.65
C ARG A 66 -7.31 26.58 7.88
N SER A 67 -8.61 26.65 8.17
CA SER A 67 -9.47 27.77 7.81
C SER A 67 -9.64 28.62 9.07
N THR A 68 -9.11 29.84 9.06
CA THR A 68 -9.52 30.94 9.94
C THR A 68 -9.60 32.18 9.08
#